data_AF-A0A7S0CHZ0-F1
#
_entry.id   AF-A0A7S0CHZ0-F1
#
_cell.length_a   1.000
_cell.length_b   1.000
_cell.length_c   1.000
_cell.angle_alpha   90.00
_cell.angle_beta   90.00
_cell.angle_gamma   90.00
#
_symmetry.space_group_name_H-M   'P 1'
#
loop_
_entity.id
_entity.type
_entity.pdbx_description
1 polymer ?
#
loop_
_entity_poly.entity_id
_entity_poly.type
_entity_poly.pdbx_seq_one_letter_code
_entity_poly.pdbx_strand_id
1 'polypeptide(L)'
;SPFYEPLTSDVRQQYIDWITSWRVALIKSTTEKQNGTGNVNEQITERMRLSNPKYILREWMLVDAYTQAAEGDEAMIHDLLALVEAPYDEGTEEQHHRFYRRAPDEALNAGGTAFMS
;
A
#
# COMPACT_ATOMS: atom_id res chain seq x y z
N SER A 1 10.65 -10.73 -10.91
CA SER A 1 9.18 -10.88 -10.89
C SER A 1 8.59 -10.18 -12.10
N PRO A 2 7.81 -10.85 -12.95
CA PRO A 2 7.22 -10.29 -14.18
C PRO A 2 6.28 -9.09 -13.91
N PHE A 3 5.82 -8.92 -12.66
CA PHE A 3 4.97 -7.80 -12.25
C PHE A 3 5.66 -6.44 -12.24
N TYR A 4 7.00 -6.41 -12.25
CA TYR A 4 7.81 -5.20 -12.10
C TYR A 4 8.68 -4.89 -13.31
N GLU A 5 8.49 -5.60 -14.40
CA GLU A 5 9.14 -5.30 -15.67
C GLU A 5 8.57 -4.00 -16.27
N PRO A 6 9.39 -3.22 -17.00
CA PRO A 6 8.89 -2.04 -17.68
C PRO A 6 7.74 -2.38 -18.63
N LEU A 7 6.65 -1.60 -18.56
CA LEU A 7 5.53 -1.75 -19.48
C LEU A 7 5.96 -1.51 -20.92
N THR A 8 5.47 -2.34 -21.84
CA THR A 8 5.54 -2.08 -23.28
C THR A 8 4.76 -0.81 -23.64
N SER A 9 5.05 -0.22 -24.80
CA SER A 9 4.38 1.01 -25.27
C SER A 9 2.87 0.84 -25.38
N ASP A 10 2.40 -0.30 -25.92
CA ASP A 10 0.98 -0.54 -26.15
C ASP A 10 0.21 -0.68 -24.84
N VAL A 11 0.75 -1.46 -23.90
CA VAL A 11 0.15 -1.64 -22.57
C VAL A 11 0.15 -0.33 -21.80
N ARG A 12 1.25 0.43 -21.86
CA ARG A 12 1.34 1.77 -21.25
C ARG A 12 0.24 2.70 -21.77
N GLN A 13 -0.01 2.71 -23.09
CA GLN A 13 -1.06 3.55 -23.66
C GLN A 13 -2.44 3.15 -23.16
N GLN A 14 -2.75 1.84 -23.09
CA GLN A 14 -4.01 1.33 -22.55
C GLN A 14 -4.23 1.78 -21.09
N TYR A 15 -3.18 1.73 -20.25
CA TYR A 15 -3.27 2.22 -18.88
C TYR A 15 -3.50 3.73 -18.82
N ILE A 16 -2.84 4.52 -19.67
CA ILE A 16 -3.05 5.98 -19.73
C ILE A 16 -4.50 6.30 -20.10
N ASP A 17 -5.05 5.65 -21.11
CA ASP A 17 -6.43 5.86 -21.57
C ASP A 17 -7.43 5.47 -20.47
N TRP A 18 -7.17 4.36 -19.77
CA TRP A 18 -7.98 3.91 -18.65
C TRP A 18 -7.91 4.86 -17.44
N ILE A 19 -6.71 5.27 -16.99
CA ILE A 19 -6.52 6.19 -15.86
C ILE A 19 -7.19 7.54 -16.16
N THR A 20 -7.10 8.01 -17.39
CA THR A 20 -7.74 9.26 -17.83
C THR A 20 -9.26 9.17 -17.71
N SER A 21 -9.85 8.09 -18.21
CA SER A 21 -11.29 7.83 -18.14
C SER A 21 -11.77 7.66 -16.70
N TRP A 22 -11.00 6.91 -15.89
CA TRP A 22 -11.27 6.70 -14.47
C TRP A 22 -11.24 8.01 -13.69
N ARG A 23 -10.26 8.89 -13.95
CA ARG A 23 -10.16 10.21 -13.30
C ARG A 23 -11.38 11.07 -13.56
N VAL A 24 -11.90 11.07 -14.79
CA VAL A 24 -13.14 11.80 -15.14
C VAL A 24 -14.33 11.27 -14.33
N ALA A 25 -14.49 9.94 -14.26
CA ALA A 25 -15.54 9.32 -13.47
C ALA A 25 -15.41 9.62 -11.97
N LEU A 26 -14.18 9.62 -11.44
CA LEU A 26 -13.89 9.92 -10.04
C LEU A 26 -14.28 11.35 -9.67
N ILE A 27 -13.90 12.34 -10.47
CA ILE A 27 -14.27 13.75 -10.27
C ILE A 27 -15.78 13.90 -10.26
N LYS A 28 -16.47 13.35 -11.27
CA LYS A 28 -17.94 13.39 -11.36
C LYS A 28 -18.60 12.81 -10.11
N SER A 29 -18.14 11.63 -9.66
CA SER A 29 -18.70 10.96 -8.47
C SER A 29 -18.50 11.73 -7.16
N THR A 30 -17.47 12.58 -7.09
CA THR A 30 -17.17 13.39 -5.91
C THR A 30 -17.98 14.69 -5.94
N THR A 31 -18.09 15.34 -7.10
CA THR A 31 -18.88 16.58 -7.25
C THR A 31 -20.38 16.35 -7.08
N GLU A 32 -20.92 15.20 -7.48
CA GLU A 32 -22.36 14.89 -7.35
C GLU A 32 -22.78 14.61 -5.90
N LYS A 33 -21.85 14.17 -5.04
CA LYS A 33 -22.13 13.81 -3.64
C LYS A 33 -22.04 14.97 -2.66
N GLN A 34 -21.49 16.12 -3.07
CA GLN A 34 -21.15 17.23 -2.17
C GLN A 34 -21.76 18.53 -2.71
N ASN A 35 -22.61 19.16 -1.91
CA ASN A 35 -23.17 20.49 -2.18
C ASN A 35 -22.10 21.57 -1.94
N GLY A 36 -21.14 21.65 -2.86
CA GLY A 36 -20.23 22.77 -3.11
C GLY A 36 -19.76 23.60 -1.92
N THR A 37 -18.54 23.34 -1.44
CA THR A 37 -17.50 24.36 -1.19
C THR A 37 -16.20 23.62 -0.83
N GLY A 38 -15.22 23.62 -1.72
CA GLY A 38 -13.89 23.03 -1.47
C GLY A 38 -13.17 22.56 -2.72
N ASN A 39 -11.85 22.36 -2.62
CA ASN A 39 -11.03 21.83 -3.71
C ASN A 39 -11.35 20.34 -3.94
N VAL A 40 -11.89 19.99 -5.11
CA VAL A 40 -12.27 18.61 -5.45
C VAL A 40 -11.11 17.63 -5.37
N ASN A 41 -9.88 18.07 -5.68
CA ASN A 41 -8.70 17.20 -5.62
C ASN A 41 -8.33 16.86 -4.18
N GLU A 42 -8.45 17.81 -3.24
CA GLU A 42 -8.20 17.57 -1.81
C GLU A 42 -9.22 16.58 -1.25
N GLN A 43 -10.51 16.75 -1.61
CA GLN A 43 -11.57 15.82 -1.20
C GLN A 43 -11.35 14.39 -1.73
N ILE A 44 -10.95 14.27 -3.00
CA ILE A 44 -10.60 12.98 -3.60
C ILE A 44 -9.42 12.36 -2.85
N THR A 45 -8.36 13.15 -2.62
CA THR A 45 -7.14 12.69 -1.94
C THR A 45 -7.47 12.19 -0.54
N GLU A 46 -8.23 12.96 0.23
CA GLU A 46 -8.63 12.60 1.58
C GLU A 46 -9.49 11.33 1.61
N ARG A 47 -10.49 11.26 0.72
CA ARG A 47 -11.32 10.06 0.58
C ARG A 47 -10.48 8.82 0.25
N MET A 48 -9.48 8.97 -0.63
CA MET A 48 -8.60 7.88 -0.99
C MET A 48 -7.68 7.48 0.16
N ARG A 49 -7.13 8.43 0.92
CA ARG A 49 -6.33 8.14 2.12
C ARG A 49 -7.12 7.36 3.16
N LEU A 50 -8.34 7.79 3.46
CA LEU A 50 -9.20 7.14 4.46
C LEU A 50 -9.75 5.78 4.02
N SER A 51 -9.67 5.45 2.72
CA SER A 51 -10.18 4.18 2.19
C SER A 51 -9.08 3.17 1.87
N ASN A 52 -7.83 3.62 1.68
CA ASN A 52 -6.72 2.76 1.27
C ASN A 52 -5.66 2.76 2.38
N PRO A 53 -5.52 1.68 3.16
CA PRO A 53 -4.51 1.62 4.20
C PRO A 53 -3.11 1.67 3.56
N LYS A 54 -2.26 2.54 4.11
CA LYS A 54 -0.86 2.65 3.71
C LYS A 54 -0.06 1.44 4.21
N TYR A 55 -0.39 0.95 5.40
CA TYR A 55 0.26 -0.20 6.02
C TYR A 55 -0.69 -1.37 6.15
N ILE A 56 -0.22 -2.53 5.69
CA ILE A 56 -0.89 -3.83 5.82
C ILE A 56 0.16 -4.84 6.25
N LEU A 57 -0.21 -5.79 7.11
CA LEU A 57 0.67 -6.89 7.48
C LEU A 57 0.80 -7.83 6.29
N ARG A 58 1.99 -7.83 5.69
CA ARG A 58 2.36 -8.78 4.64
C ARG A 58 3.11 -9.94 5.27
N GLU A 59 2.99 -11.12 4.67
CA GLU A 59 3.60 -12.33 5.21
C GLU A 59 5.11 -12.17 5.47
N TRP A 60 5.83 -11.54 4.54
CA TRP A 60 7.27 -11.29 4.70
C TRP A 60 7.62 -10.41 5.91
N MET A 61 6.71 -9.54 6.34
CA MET A 61 6.91 -8.74 7.56
C MET A 61 6.77 -9.60 8.82
N LEU A 62 5.89 -10.60 8.78
CA LEU A 62 5.55 -11.44 9.91
C LEU A 62 6.58 -12.56 10.13
N VAL A 63 7.16 -13.11 9.07
CA VAL A 63 8.14 -14.22 9.18
C VAL A 63 9.33 -13.82 10.05
N ASP A 64 9.93 -12.66 9.81
CA ASP A 64 11.05 -12.16 10.60
C ASP A 64 10.63 -11.86 12.05
N ALA A 65 9.41 -11.35 12.24
CA ALA A 65 8.88 -11.02 13.56
C ALA A 65 8.63 -12.26 14.42
N TYR A 66 8.02 -13.31 13.86
CA TYR A 66 7.79 -14.57 14.58
C TYR A 66 9.07 -15.35 14.84
N THR A 67 10.05 -15.27 13.94
CA THR A 67 11.37 -15.89 14.13
C THR A 67 12.08 -15.27 15.33
N GLN A 68 12.11 -13.94 15.43
CA GLN A 68 12.70 -13.24 16.58
C GLN A 68 11.93 -13.50 17.88
N ALA A 69 10.60 -13.52 17.82
CA ALA A 69 9.78 -13.80 19.00
C ALA A 69 9.96 -15.23 19.53
N ALA A 70 10.20 -16.21 18.65
CA ALA A 70 10.54 -17.58 19.06
C ALA A 70 11.87 -17.66 19.82
N GLU A 71 12.78 -16.71 19.58
CA GLU A 71 14.05 -16.54 20.32
C GLU A 71 13.90 -15.66 21.58
N GLY A 72 12.69 -15.12 21.82
CA GLY A 72 12.33 -14.31 22.98
C GLY A 72 12.36 -12.79 22.76
N ASP A 73 12.60 -12.32 21.53
CA ASP A 73 12.54 -10.89 21.19
C ASP A 73 11.23 -10.53 20.48
N GLU A 74 10.34 -9.85 21.21
CA GLU A 74 9.02 -9.45 20.74
C GLU A 74 8.97 -8.02 20.17
N ALA A 75 10.10 -7.30 20.11
CA ALA A 75 10.13 -5.89 19.71
C ALA A 75 9.52 -5.67 18.32
N MET A 76 9.86 -6.53 17.35
CA MET A 76 9.34 -6.42 15.98
C MET A 76 7.83 -6.70 15.89
N ILE A 77 7.28 -7.57 16.73
CA ILE A 77 5.82 -7.80 16.79
C ILE A 77 5.11 -6.54 17.30
N HIS A 78 5.66 -5.88 18.31
CA HIS A 78 5.12 -4.62 18.82
C HIS A 78 5.21 -3.48 17.80
N ASP A 79 6.31 -3.39 17.06
CA ASP A 79 6.47 -2.42 15.96
C ASP A 79 5.38 -2.61 14.89
N LEU A 80 5.12 -3.86 14.49
CA LEU A 80 4.10 -4.19 13.50
C LEU A 80 2.69 -3.96 14.03
N LEU A 81 2.43 -4.23 15.31
CA LEU A 81 1.15 -3.95 15.95
C LEU A 81 0.85 -2.45 15.94
N ALA A 82 1.81 -1.62 16.38
CA ALA A 82 1.66 -0.16 16.37
C ALA A 82 1.37 0.39 14.96
N LEU A 83 1.93 -0.25 13.93
CA LEU A 83 1.70 0.14 12.54
C LEU A 83 0.26 -0.11 12.08
N VAL A 84 -0.40 -1.17 12.57
CA VAL A 84 -1.78 -1.51 12.18
C VAL A 84 -2.85 -0.93 13.10
N GLU A 85 -2.47 -0.31 14.21
CA GLU A 85 -3.40 0.49 15.01
C GLU A 85 -3.87 1.74 14.26
N ALA A 86 -3.03 2.28 13.36
CA ALA A 86 -3.34 3.44 12.53
C ALA A 86 -2.93 3.20 11.05
N PRO A 87 -3.56 2.24 10.35
CA PRO A 87 -3.07 1.74 9.06
C PRO A 87 -3.23 2.75 7.91
N TYR A 88 -4.03 3.80 8.11
CA TYR A 88 -4.27 4.88 7.14
C TYR A 88 -3.37 6.10 7.37
N ASP A 89 -2.66 6.15 8.50
CA ASP A 89 -1.77 7.26 8.81
C ASP A 89 -0.49 7.19 7.96
N GLU A 90 0.16 8.34 7.78
CA GLU A 90 1.39 8.38 6.99
C GLU A 90 2.52 7.60 7.67
N GLY A 91 2.56 7.52 9.00
CA GLY A 91 3.64 6.88 9.77
C GLY A 91 4.96 7.68 9.77
N THR A 92 5.98 7.16 10.44
CA THR A 92 7.31 7.79 10.56
C THR A 92 8.23 7.42 9.39
N GLU A 93 9.25 8.23 9.12
CA GLU A 93 10.28 7.93 8.09
C GLU A 93 10.89 6.52 8.25
N GLU A 94 11.13 6.10 9.49
CA GLU A 94 11.65 4.76 9.79
C GLU A 94 10.66 3.67 9.37
N GLN A 95 9.37 3.84 9.69
CA GLN A 95 8.32 2.92 9.26
C GLN A 95 8.18 2.87 7.74
N HIS A 96 8.38 3.98 7.03
CA HIS A 96 8.36 4.00 5.56
C HIS A 96 9.51 3.16 5.01
N HIS A 97 10.72 3.39 5.50
CA HIS A 97 11.91 2.66 5.06
C HIS A 97 11.84 1.16 5.36
N ARG A 98 11.27 0.77 6.50
CA ARG A 98 11.16 -0.62 6.93
C ARG A 98 9.98 -1.34 6.26
N PHE A 99 8.80 -0.73 6.21
CA PHE A 99 7.55 -1.43 5.89
C PHE A 99 6.81 -0.92 4.65
N TYR A 100 6.99 0.34 4.24
CA TYR A 100 6.36 0.87 3.01
C TYR A 100 7.23 0.61 1.77
N ARG A 101 7.61 -0.64 1.59
CA ARG A 101 8.47 -1.11 0.49
C ARG A 101 7.95 -2.41 -0.10
N ARG A 102 8.48 -2.76 -1.27
CA ARG A 102 8.27 -4.08 -1.85
C ARG A 102 8.86 -5.15 -0.93
N ALA A 103 8.26 -6.33 -0.99
CA ALA A 103 8.82 -7.53 -0.39
C ALA A 103 10.27 -7.69 -0.87
N PRO A 104 11.23 -7.97 0.04
CA PRO A 104 12.60 -8.31 -0.34
C PRO A 104 12.63 -9.52 -1.28
N ASP A 105 13.61 -9.58 -2.18
CA ASP A 105 13.72 -10.69 -3.14
C ASP A 105 13.94 -12.04 -2.42
N GLU A 106 14.54 -12.01 -1.23
CA GLU A 106 14.75 -13.16 -0.36
C GLU A 106 13.40 -13.74 0.12
N ALA A 107 12.43 -12.88 0.41
CA ALA A 107 11.09 -13.28 0.83
C ALA A 107 10.25 -13.86 -0.33
N LEU A 108 10.60 -13.56 -1.59
CA LEU A 108 9.94 -14.14 -2.75
C LEU A 108 10.36 -15.58 -3.04
N ASN A 109 11.46 -16.05 -2.44
CA ASN A 109 12.00 -17.40 -2.64
C ASN A 109 11.82 -18.33 -1.43
N ALA A 110 11.37 -17.79 -0.28
CA ALA A 110 11.09 -18.59 0.90
C ALA A 110 9.74 -19.32 0.76
N GLY A 111 9.70 -20.58 1.20
CA GLY A 111 8.50 -21.41 1.16
C GLY A 111 7.41 -20.83 2.07
N GLY A 112 6.23 -20.54 1.51
CA GLY A 112 5.08 -19.98 2.25
C GLY A 112 4.86 -18.48 1.99
N THR A 113 5.91 -17.68 1.82
CA THR A 113 5.82 -16.23 1.55
C THR A 113 5.70 -15.91 0.07
N ALA A 114 6.28 -16.74 -0.80
CA ALA A 114 6.28 -16.55 -2.26
C ALA A 114 4.87 -16.52 -2.89
N PHE A 115 3.90 -17.21 -2.28
CA PHE A 115 2.53 -17.34 -2.80
C PHE A 115 1.59 -16.20 -2.37
N MET A 116 1.98 -15.39 -1.38
CA MET A 116 1.15 -14.32 -0.78
C MET A 116 1.79 -12.92 -0.84
N SER A 117 2.89 -12.78 -1.59
CA SER A 117 3.66 -11.52 -1.72
C SER A 117 3.25 -10.67 -2.92
#